data_AF-A0A7W9QG34-F1
#
_entry.id   AF-A0A7W9QG34-F1
#
_cell.length_a   1.000
_cell.length_b   1.000
_cell.length_c   1.000
_cell.angle_alpha   90.00
_cell.angle_beta   90.00
_cell.angle_gamma   90.00
#
_symmetry.space_group_name_H-M   'P 1'
#
loop_
_entity.id
_entity.type
_entity.pdbx_description
1 polymer ?
#
loop_
_entity_poly.entity_id
_entity_poly.type
_entity_poly.pdbx_seq_one_letter_code
_entity_poly.pdbx_strand_id
1 'polypeptide(L)'
;MASDRELGAVGRFVGVSLLVLSIVVPLGTRVWQELKGPPPLVFHCFEHGFVLTHGPDVRALPWSEVRVSAFRESPHTPHGGAAEPIEWVEVKDRDGEPLYSVAGEAAPRIATVAASDELPRAAHRLARGGMAVYGRFALSADDLFLDGRPLPWQEIRKVETGTHLVQVYRHQDADHSAHFSAPRHQTPYDGVVVTLAHTYIRPVADRPPGDQPTDLPCGDRAAAGGPGACLDGPPHGCPSE
;
A
#
# COMPACT_ATOMS: atom_id res chain seq x y z
N MET A 1 -9.30 27.22 71.53
CA MET A 1 -10.04 28.00 70.53
C MET A 1 -9.07 28.41 69.44
N ALA A 2 -8.79 27.50 68.50
CA ALA A 2 -8.05 27.82 67.29
C ALA A 2 -8.97 28.63 66.38
N SER A 3 -8.45 29.75 65.90
CA SER A 3 -9.17 30.87 65.31
C SER A 3 -9.81 30.48 63.97
N ASP A 4 -11.08 30.85 63.75
CA ASP A 4 -11.80 30.74 62.47
C ASP A 4 -11.04 31.34 61.27
N ARG A 5 -10.02 32.17 61.54
CA ARG A 5 -9.10 32.71 60.53
C ARG A 5 -8.15 31.66 59.93
N GLU A 6 -7.79 30.61 60.68
CA GLU A 6 -6.88 29.56 60.19
C GLU A 6 -7.58 28.61 59.21
N LEU A 7 -8.86 28.28 59.46
CA LEU A 7 -9.68 27.47 58.55
C LEU A 7 -9.89 28.14 57.19
N GLY A 8 -10.07 29.47 57.17
CA GLY A 8 -10.18 30.24 55.93
C GLY A 8 -8.87 30.29 55.12
N ALA A 9 -7.71 30.25 55.78
CA ALA A 9 -6.41 30.26 55.11
C ALA A 9 -6.11 28.90 54.45
N VAL A 10 -6.41 27.79 55.14
CA VAL A 10 -6.24 26.43 54.60
C VAL A 10 -7.14 26.19 53.40
N GLY A 11 -8.42 26.60 53.47
CA GLY A 11 -9.37 26.45 52.35
C GLY A 11 -8.95 27.24 51.09
N ARG A 12 -8.40 28.45 51.26
CA ARG A 12 -7.86 29.24 50.14
C ARG A 12 -6.63 28.60 49.52
N PHE A 13 -5.76 28.00 50.34
CA PHE A 13 -4.56 27.32 49.83
C PHE A 13 -4.94 26.10 48.99
N VAL A 14 -5.85 25.24 49.48
CA VAL A 14 -6.34 24.07 48.74
C VAL A 14 -7.04 24.48 47.43
N GLY A 15 -7.89 25.52 47.48
CA GLY A 15 -8.58 26.03 46.29
C GLY A 15 -7.62 26.58 45.22
N VAL A 16 -6.60 27.34 45.62
CA VAL A 16 -5.59 27.87 44.70
C VAL A 16 -4.71 26.75 44.15
N SER A 17 -4.31 25.78 44.98
CA SER A 17 -3.52 24.63 44.52
C SER A 17 -4.27 23.78 43.49
N LEU A 18 -5.56 23.50 43.70
CA LEU A 18 -6.39 22.77 42.73
C LEU A 18 -6.58 23.56 41.42
N LEU A 19 -6.78 24.88 41.51
CA LEU A 19 -6.91 25.73 40.34
C LEU A 19 -5.61 25.75 39.52
N VAL A 20 -4.46 25.92 40.17
CA VAL A 20 -3.15 25.87 39.51
C VAL A 20 -2.90 24.50 38.88
N LEU A 21 -3.21 23.40 39.58
CA LEU A 21 -3.05 22.05 39.02
C LEU A 21 -3.93 21.85 37.78
N SER A 22 -5.18 22.33 37.83
CA SER A 22 -6.15 22.25 36.72
C SER A 22 -5.72 23.02 35.48
N ILE A 23 -4.80 23.99 35.60
CA ILE A 23 -4.25 24.76 34.48
C ILE A 23 -2.91 24.16 34.01
N VAL A 24 -2.01 23.86 34.95
CA VAL A 24 -0.65 23.38 34.64
C VAL A 24 -0.66 21.99 34.00
N VAL A 25 -1.52 21.09 34.47
CA VAL A 25 -1.61 19.72 33.92
C VAL A 25 -2.02 19.73 32.44
N PRO A 26 -3.15 20.32 32.01
CA PRO A 26 -3.53 20.32 30.60
C PRO A 26 -2.55 21.09 29.71
N LEU A 27 -1.95 22.18 30.22
CA LEU A 27 -0.93 22.94 29.47
C LEU A 27 0.34 22.09 29.28
N GLY A 28 0.79 21.41 30.33
CA GLY A 28 1.94 20.51 30.30
C GLY A 28 1.72 19.31 29.39
N THR A 29 0.53 18.69 29.42
CA THR A 29 0.21 17.57 28.52
C THR A 29 0.14 18.01 27.06
N ARG A 30 -0.37 19.21 26.79
CA ARG A 30 -0.46 19.75 25.43
C ARG A 30 0.92 20.08 24.88
N VAL A 31 1.76 20.77 25.65
CA VAL A 31 3.16 21.06 25.27
C VAL A 31 3.95 19.77 25.09
N TRP A 32 3.75 18.77 25.96
CA TRP A 32 4.39 17.46 25.83
C TRP A 32 3.94 16.71 24.56
N GLN A 33 2.67 16.80 24.18
CA GLN A 33 2.16 16.21 22.94
C GLN A 33 2.70 16.95 21.70
N GLU A 34 2.76 18.28 21.73
CA GLU A 34 3.36 19.08 20.67
C GLU A 34 4.87 18.77 20.52
N LEU A 35 5.58 18.52 21.62
CA LEU A 35 7.00 18.14 21.61
C LEU A 35 7.25 16.71 21.10
N LYS A 36 6.33 15.77 21.33
CA LYS A 36 6.48 14.37 20.87
C LYS A 36 6.17 14.17 19.39
N GLY A 37 5.60 15.19 18.72
CA GLY A 37 5.13 15.06 17.35
C GLY A 37 3.86 14.20 17.25
N PRO A 38 3.29 14.07 16.03
CA PRO A 38 2.14 13.21 15.81
C PRO A 38 2.46 11.76 16.23
N PRO A 39 1.47 11.02 16.75
CA PRO A 39 1.68 9.63 17.13
C PRO A 39 2.20 8.82 15.93
N PRO A 40 3.11 7.86 16.14
CA PRO A 40 3.66 7.07 15.05
C PRO A 40 2.54 6.31 14.34
N LEU A 41 2.58 6.36 13.01
CA LEU A 41 1.73 5.55 12.14
C LEU A 41 2.27 4.12 12.13
N VAL A 42 1.47 3.15 12.60
CA VAL A 42 1.86 1.73 12.63
C VAL A 42 1.00 0.95 11.63
N PHE A 43 1.67 0.23 10.74
CA PHE A 43 1.03 -0.68 9.79
C PHE A 43 1.23 -2.13 10.20
N HIS A 44 0.13 -2.85 10.32
CA HIS A 44 0.10 -4.29 10.46
C HIS A 44 -0.45 -4.88 9.16
N CYS A 45 0.42 -5.46 8.35
CA CYS A 45 0.04 -6.07 7.08
C CYS A 45 -0.40 -7.52 7.29
N PHE A 46 -1.49 -7.91 6.65
CA PHE A 46 -2.04 -9.26 6.61
C PHE A 46 -2.25 -9.69 5.15
N GLU A 47 -2.58 -10.96 4.96
CA GLU A 47 -2.77 -11.54 3.61
C GLU A 47 -3.84 -10.80 2.80
N HIS A 48 -4.98 -10.43 3.42
CA HIS A 48 -6.14 -9.85 2.71
C HIS A 48 -6.41 -8.38 3.06
N GLY A 49 -5.54 -7.75 3.84
CA GLY A 49 -5.68 -6.35 4.19
C GLY A 49 -4.59 -5.87 5.14
N PHE A 50 -4.82 -4.71 5.73
CA PHE A 50 -3.94 -4.15 6.74
C PHE A 50 -4.74 -3.48 7.85
N VAL A 51 -4.14 -3.40 9.03
CA VAL A 51 -4.62 -2.58 10.12
C VAL A 51 -3.65 -1.42 10.29
N LEU A 52 -4.22 -0.23 10.30
CA LEU A 52 -3.51 1.02 10.55
C LEU A 52 -3.84 1.53 11.93
N THR A 53 -2.81 1.85 12.69
CA THR A 53 -2.93 2.47 14.01
C THR A 53 -2.26 3.84 13.98
N HIS A 54 -3.01 4.89 14.30
CA HIS A 54 -2.50 6.26 14.42
C HIS A 54 -3.05 6.89 15.71
N GLY A 55 -2.27 6.81 16.79
CA GLY A 55 -2.75 7.21 18.12
C GLY A 55 -3.94 6.34 18.56
N PRO A 56 -5.10 6.93 18.91
CA PRO A 56 -6.29 6.16 19.27
C PRO A 56 -7.04 5.58 18.06
N ASP A 57 -6.74 6.03 16.85
CA ASP A 57 -7.46 5.64 15.65
C ASP A 57 -6.92 4.30 15.13
N VAL A 58 -7.79 3.29 15.11
CA VAL A 58 -7.50 1.97 14.54
C VAL A 58 -8.46 1.74 13.38
N ARG A 59 -7.91 1.47 12.19
CA ARG A 59 -8.70 1.20 10.99
C ARG A 59 -8.21 -0.06 10.30
N ALA A 60 -9.12 -1.00 10.08
CA ALA A 60 -8.88 -2.17 9.23
C ALA A 60 -9.35 -1.87 7.81
N LEU A 61 -8.49 -2.11 6.82
CA LEU A 61 -8.77 -1.86 5.41
C LEU A 61 -8.41 -3.11 4.60
N PRO A 62 -9.35 -3.71 3.85
CA PRO A 62 -9.01 -4.79 2.94
C PRO A 62 -8.23 -4.24 1.75
N TRP A 63 -7.26 -5.03 1.24
CA TRP A 63 -6.45 -4.60 0.09
C TRP A 63 -7.31 -4.31 -1.15
N SER A 64 -8.44 -4.99 -1.26
CA SER A 64 -9.39 -4.79 -2.36
C SER A 64 -10.06 -3.42 -2.37
N GLU A 65 -10.08 -2.67 -1.26
CA GLU A 65 -10.74 -1.36 -1.14
C GLU A 65 -9.77 -0.18 -1.22
N VAL A 66 -8.47 -0.45 -1.36
CA VAL A 66 -7.45 0.59 -1.44
C VAL A 66 -6.71 0.54 -2.77
N ARG A 67 -5.98 1.60 -3.05
CA ARG A 67 -4.98 1.70 -4.11
C ARG A 67 -3.67 2.16 -3.50
N VAL A 68 -2.58 1.50 -3.87
CA VAL A 68 -1.25 1.77 -3.31
C VAL A 68 -0.34 2.26 -4.42
N SER A 69 0.13 3.50 -4.31
CA SER A 69 1.07 4.11 -5.23
C SER A 69 2.39 4.38 -4.51
N ALA A 70 3.47 3.74 -4.95
CA ALA A 70 4.80 4.02 -4.44
C ALA A 70 5.47 5.10 -5.30
N PHE A 71 6.24 6.00 -4.67
CA PHE A 71 7.09 6.94 -5.40
C PHE A 71 8.30 7.31 -4.54
N ARG A 72 9.37 7.77 -5.18
CA ARG A 72 10.52 8.32 -4.47
C ARG A 72 10.54 9.82 -4.64
N GLU A 73 10.81 10.52 -3.55
CA GLU A 73 11.05 11.95 -3.53
C GLU A 73 12.50 12.19 -3.14
N SER A 74 13.23 12.92 -3.98
CA SER A 74 14.58 13.36 -3.65
C SER A 74 14.45 14.63 -2.82
N PRO A 75 14.89 14.64 -1.55
CA PRO A 75 14.74 15.82 -0.70
C PRO A 75 15.41 17.03 -1.36
N HIS A 76 14.67 18.13 -1.51
CA HIS A 76 15.25 19.39 -1.96
C HIS A 76 16.09 19.97 -0.83
N THR A 77 17.39 19.66 -0.80
CA THR A 77 18.33 20.30 0.12
C THR A 77 18.84 21.62 -0.50
N PRO A 78 18.67 22.77 0.16
CA PRO A 78 19.12 24.07 -0.36
C PRO A 78 20.64 24.18 -0.59
N HIS A 79 21.43 23.22 -0.08
CA HIS A 79 22.90 23.32 -0.01
C HIS A 79 23.65 22.23 -0.78
N GLY A 80 23.03 21.60 -1.79
CA GLY A 80 23.76 20.77 -2.76
C GLY A 80 24.28 19.43 -2.24
N GLY A 81 23.84 19.01 -1.04
CA GLY A 81 24.06 17.64 -0.57
C GLY A 81 23.03 16.72 -1.20
N ALA A 82 23.46 15.71 -1.95
CA ALA A 82 22.57 14.64 -2.42
C ALA A 82 22.01 13.90 -1.20
N ALA A 83 20.82 14.29 -0.74
CA ALA A 83 20.10 13.53 0.26
C ALA A 83 19.61 12.23 -0.39
N GLU A 84 19.65 11.13 0.36
CA GLU A 84 19.12 9.87 -0.12
C GLU A 84 17.63 10.04 -0.44
N PRO A 85 17.15 9.51 -1.59
CA PRO A 85 15.75 9.60 -1.94
C PRO A 85 14.91 8.86 -0.91
N ILE A 86 13.86 9.53 -0.43
CA ILE A 86 12.91 8.93 0.52
C ILE A 86 11.84 8.22 -0.30
N GLU A 87 11.62 6.95 0.00
CA GLU A 87 10.50 6.19 -0.58
C GLU A 87 9.22 6.50 0.19
N TRP A 88 8.19 6.84 -0.57
CA TRP A 88 6.86 7.14 -0.11
C TRP A 88 5.86 6.16 -0.70
N VAL A 89 4.83 5.86 0.08
CA VAL A 89 3.64 5.15 -0.36
C VAL A 89 2.43 6.01 -0.02
N GLU A 90 1.63 6.28 -1.05
CA GLU A 90 0.28 6.80 -0.90
C GLU A 90 -0.72 5.65 -0.92
N VAL A 91 -1.55 5.60 0.11
CA VAL A 91 -2.70 4.71 0.19
C VAL A 91 -3.95 5.56 -0.06
N LYS A 92 -4.65 5.25 -1.14
CA LYS A 92 -5.91 5.88 -1.54
C LYS A 92 -7.04 4.88 -1.41
N ASP A 93 -8.28 5.35 -1.29
CA ASP A 93 -9.43 4.47 -1.46
C ASP A 93 -9.66 4.14 -2.95
N ARG A 94 -10.77 3.45 -3.26
CA ARG A 94 -11.14 3.10 -4.63
C ARG A 94 -11.45 4.32 -5.51
N ASP A 95 -11.96 5.39 -4.90
CA ASP A 95 -12.34 6.63 -5.58
C ASP A 95 -11.11 7.51 -5.85
N GLY A 96 -9.98 7.20 -5.21
CA GLY A 96 -8.70 7.88 -5.37
C GLY A 96 -8.45 8.93 -4.29
N GLU A 97 -9.30 9.02 -3.27
CA GLU A 97 -9.11 9.94 -2.17
C GLU A 97 -7.97 9.46 -1.27
N PRO A 98 -7.05 10.36 -0.88
CA PRO A 98 -5.91 9.99 -0.05
C PRO A 98 -6.38 9.61 1.35
N LEU A 99 -6.07 8.38 1.76
CA LEU A 99 -6.28 7.91 3.12
C LEU A 99 -5.06 8.20 3.99
N TYR A 100 -3.88 7.78 3.52
CA TYR A 100 -2.63 7.90 4.28
C TYR A 100 -1.42 8.00 3.35
N SER A 101 -0.36 8.65 3.84
CA SER A 101 0.96 8.66 3.21
C SER A 101 2.01 8.15 4.20
N VAL A 102 2.88 7.26 3.74
CA VAL A 102 3.90 6.58 4.55
C VAL A 102 5.24 6.82 3.92
N ALA A 103 6.24 7.19 4.71
CA ALA A 103 7.61 7.40 4.26
C ALA A 103 8.58 6.39 4.87
N GLY A 104 9.76 6.28 4.27
CA GLY A 104 10.90 5.57 4.84
C GLY A 104 10.78 4.05 4.75
N GLU A 105 11.35 3.34 5.72
CA GLU A 105 11.53 1.88 5.66
C GLU A 105 10.21 1.08 5.57
N ALA A 106 9.10 1.64 6.02
CA ALA A 106 7.80 0.99 5.96
C ALA A 106 7.18 1.02 4.54
N ALA A 107 7.48 2.06 3.75
CA ALA A 107 6.90 2.26 2.43
C ALA A 107 7.17 1.08 1.46
N PRO A 108 8.43 0.63 1.25
CA PRO A 108 8.71 -0.52 0.39
C PRO A 108 8.00 -1.80 0.82
N ARG A 109 7.87 -2.03 2.15
CA ARG A 109 7.18 -3.22 2.68
C ARG A 109 5.70 -3.19 2.35
N ILE A 110 5.03 -2.04 2.55
CA ILE A 110 3.61 -1.87 2.23
C ILE A 110 3.38 -2.06 0.73
N ALA A 111 4.20 -1.42 -0.12
CA ALA A 111 4.11 -1.57 -1.57
C ALA A 111 4.26 -3.03 -2.02
N THR A 112 5.21 -3.76 -1.43
CA THR A 112 5.47 -5.18 -1.75
C THR A 112 4.28 -6.08 -1.36
N VAL A 113 3.74 -5.92 -0.16
CA VAL A 113 2.58 -6.73 0.29
C VAL A 113 1.35 -6.42 -0.55
N ALA A 114 1.08 -5.14 -0.80
CA ALA A 114 -0.06 -4.71 -1.61
C ALA A 114 0.05 -5.25 -3.05
N ALA A 115 1.24 -5.23 -3.65
CA ALA A 115 1.48 -5.82 -4.97
C ALA A 115 1.31 -7.35 -4.97
N SER A 116 1.75 -8.04 -3.91
CA SER A 116 1.65 -9.50 -3.79
C SER A 116 0.19 -9.97 -3.71
N ASP A 117 -0.68 -9.21 -3.06
CA ASP A 117 -2.12 -9.50 -2.99
C ASP A 117 -2.86 -9.10 -4.29
N GLU A 118 -2.42 -8.03 -4.96
CA GLU A 118 -3.05 -7.58 -6.22
C GLU A 118 -2.67 -8.44 -7.43
N LEU A 119 -1.45 -8.98 -7.48
CA LEU A 119 -0.93 -9.74 -8.61
C LEU A 119 -1.82 -10.95 -9.01
N PRO A 120 -2.27 -11.83 -8.09
CA PRO A 120 -3.17 -12.93 -8.46
C PRO A 120 -4.51 -12.47 -9.02
N ARG A 121 -5.06 -11.35 -8.51
CA ARG A 121 -6.33 -10.79 -9.02
C ARG A 121 -6.17 -10.24 -10.44
N ALA A 122 -5.05 -9.60 -10.70
CA ALA A 122 -4.70 -9.07 -12.01
C ALA A 122 -4.50 -10.22 -13.02
N ALA A 123 -3.70 -11.21 -12.65
CA ALA A 123 -3.45 -12.42 -13.43
C ALA A 123 -4.76 -13.16 -13.78
N HIS A 124 -5.65 -13.36 -12.80
CA HIS A 124 -6.96 -13.98 -13.03
C HIS A 124 -7.84 -13.16 -14.00
N ARG A 125 -7.82 -11.83 -13.90
CA ARG A 125 -8.54 -10.95 -14.84
C ARG A 125 -8.03 -11.11 -16.27
N LEU A 126 -6.71 -11.11 -16.46
CA LEU A 126 -6.10 -11.28 -17.78
C LEU A 126 -6.39 -12.66 -18.37
N ALA A 127 -6.33 -13.73 -17.57
CA ALA A 127 -6.64 -15.09 -18.00
C ALA A 127 -8.08 -15.27 -18.54
N ARG A 128 -9.01 -14.41 -18.12
CA ARG A 128 -10.41 -14.40 -18.59
C ARG A 128 -10.65 -13.49 -19.80
N GLY A 129 -9.59 -12.99 -20.43
CA GLY A 129 -9.67 -12.02 -21.53
C GLY A 129 -10.04 -10.61 -21.06
N GLY A 130 -9.94 -10.34 -19.75
CA GLY A 130 -10.18 -9.01 -19.19
C GLY A 130 -8.97 -8.10 -19.30
N MET A 131 -9.11 -6.89 -18.74
CA MET A 131 -8.06 -5.87 -18.69
C MET A 131 -7.75 -5.50 -17.23
N ALA A 132 -6.48 -5.33 -16.90
CA ALA A 132 -6.03 -4.86 -15.59
C ALA A 132 -5.51 -3.42 -15.70
N VAL A 133 -6.16 -2.47 -15.02
CA VAL A 133 -5.89 -1.03 -15.15
C VAL A 133 -5.18 -0.49 -13.92
N TYR A 134 -4.04 0.18 -14.13
CA TYR A 134 -3.14 0.73 -13.14
C TYR A 134 -2.78 2.18 -13.50
N GLY A 135 -3.78 3.06 -13.38
CA GLY A 135 -3.65 4.47 -13.72
C GLY A 135 -3.44 4.65 -15.23
N ARG A 136 -2.26 5.12 -15.62
CA ARG A 136 -1.92 5.33 -17.04
C ARG A 136 -1.64 4.03 -17.81
N PHE A 137 -1.36 2.96 -17.09
CA PHE A 137 -1.16 1.64 -17.66
C PHE A 137 -2.45 0.83 -17.66
N ALA A 138 -2.70 0.08 -18.73
CA ALA A 138 -3.61 -1.05 -18.69
C ALA A 138 -2.97 -2.25 -19.38
N LEU A 139 -3.24 -3.46 -18.89
CA LEU A 139 -2.69 -4.70 -19.43
C LEU A 139 -3.83 -5.56 -19.94
N SER A 140 -3.62 -6.20 -21.08
CA SER A 140 -4.46 -7.25 -21.63
C SER A 140 -3.58 -8.45 -22.01
N ALA A 141 -4.19 -9.54 -22.47
CA ALA A 141 -3.44 -10.69 -22.97
C ALA A 141 -2.58 -10.35 -24.20
N ASP A 142 -3.00 -9.38 -25.03
CA ASP A 142 -2.40 -9.09 -26.33
C ASP A 142 -1.51 -7.84 -26.33
N ASP A 143 -1.92 -6.83 -25.55
CA ASP A 143 -1.29 -5.51 -25.53
C ASP A 143 -1.07 -4.98 -24.11
N LEU A 144 -0.01 -4.19 -23.96
CA LEU A 144 0.12 -3.18 -22.92
C LEU A 144 -0.45 -1.86 -23.45
N PHE A 145 -1.31 -1.19 -22.70
CA PHE A 145 -1.80 0.13 -23.03
C PHE A 145 -1.10 1.17 -22.15
N LEU A 146 -0.68 2.27 -22.76
CA LEU A 146 -0.24 3.47 -22.05
C LEU A 146 -1.06 4.66 -22.54
N ASP A 147 -1.78 5.31 -21.64
CA ASP A 147 -2.71 6.41 -21.96
C ASP A 147 -3.73 6.03 -23.06
N GLY A 148 -4.20 4.78 -23.02
CA GLY A 148 -5.11 4.21 -24.01
C GLY A 148 -4.46 3.84 -25.35
N ARG A 149 -3.16 4.11 -25.54
CA ARG A 149 -2.43 3.67 -26.74
C ARG A 149 -1.98 2.21 -26.58
N PRO A 150 -2.38 1.29 -27.48
CA PRO A 150 -1.90 -0.09 -27.44
C PRO A 150 -0.43 -0.17 -27.86
N LEU A 151 0.30 -1.03 -27.15
CA LEU A 151 1.68 -1.44 -27.38
C LEU A 151 1.69 -2.97 -27.34
N PRO A 152 1.72 -3.64 -28.51
CA PRO A 152 1.76 -5.09 -28.57
C PRO A 152 2.96 -5.66 -27.83
N TRP A 153 2.76 -6.75 -27.08
CA TRP A 153 3.83 -7.34 -26.26
C TRP A 153 5.09 -7.66 -27.06
N GLN A 154 4.94 -8.09 -28.31
CA GLN A 154 6.03 -8.36 -29.26
C GLN A 154 6.90 -7.15 -29.62
N GLU A 155 6.38 -5.93 -29.46
CA GLU A 155 7.13 -4.70 -29.69
C GLU A 155 7.86 -4.22 -28.43
N ILE A 156 7.56 -4.80 -27.26
CA ILE A 156 8.10 -4.38 -25.97
C ILE A 156 9.29 -5.28 -25.60
N ARG A 157 10.45 -4.66 -25.44
CA ARG A 157 11.69 -5.33 -25.04
C ARG A 157 11.77 -5.56 -23.53
N LYS A 158 11.41 -4.54 -22.74
CA LYS A 158 11.39 -4.62 -21.27
C LYS A 158 10.46 -3.56 -20.69
N VAL A 159 9.95 -3.85 -19.50
CA VAL A 159 9.31 -2.86 -18.62
C VAL A 159 10.06 -2.88 -17.30
N GLU A 160 10.37 -1.72 -16.74
CA GLU A 160 11.07 -1.61 -15.46
C GLU A 160 10.59 -0.42 -14.63
N THR A 161 10.78 -0.52 -13.32
CA THR A 161 10.54 0.57 -12.39
C THR A 161 11.85 1.31 -12.13
N GLY A 162 11.92 2.57 -12.54
CA GLY A 162 12.98 3.51 -12.16
C GLY A 162 12.66 4.25 -10.87
N THR A 163 13.45 5.27 -10.51
CA THR A 163 13.24 6.04 -9.27
C THR A 163 11.87 6.73 -9.25
N HIS A 164 11.47 7.38 -10.35
CA HIS A 164 10.24 8.19 -10.43
C HIS A 164 9.25 7.71 -11.50
N LEU A 165 9.66 6.78 -12.36
CA LEU A 165 8.92 6.39 -13.55
C LEU A 165 8.80 4.87 -13.65
N VAL A 166 7.70 4.39 -14.19
CA VAL A 166 7.64 3.07 -14.84
C VAL A 166 7.96 3.28 -16.31
N GLN A 167 8.97 2.57 -16.82
CA GLN A 167 9.51 2.76 -18.17
C GLN A 167 9.25 1.52 -19.02
N VAL A 168 8.77 1.73 -20.24
CA VAL A 168 8.54 0.72 -21.28
C VAL A 168 9.51 0.96 -22.41
N TYR A 169 10.31 -0.05 -22.75
CA TYR A 169 11.31 0.01 -23.81
C TYR A 169 10.81 -0.82 -24.99
N ARG A 170 10.77 -0.23 -26.18
CA ARG A 170 10.41 -0.96 -27.40
C ARG A 170 11.63 -1.58 -28.10
N HIS A 171 11.39 -2.63 -28.87
CA HIS A 171 12.27 -3.09 -29.92
C HIS A 171 12.28 -2.05 -31.05
N GLN A 172 13.31 -1.23 -31.11
CA GLN A 172 13.64 -0.39 -32.26
C GLN A 172 15.12 -0.62 -32.61
N ASP A 173 15.51 -0.33 -33.85
CA ASP A 173 16.86 -0.50 -34.36
C ASP A 173 17.91 0.07 -33.40
N ALA A 174 19.07 -0.60 -33.35
CA ALA A 174 20.05 -0.63 -32.26
C ALA A 174 20.47 0.70 -31.58
N ASP A 175 20.17 1.85 -32.18
CA ASP A 175 20.53 3.19 -31.69
C ASP A 175 19.39 4.01 -31.08
N HIS A 176 18.11 3.61 -31.20
CA HIS A 176 16.99 4.41 -30.71
C HIS A 176 16.00 3.58 -29.92
N SER A 177 16.21 3.45 -28.61
CA SER A 177 15.15 2.92 -27.74
C SER A 177 14.10 4.02 -27.51
N ALA A 178 13.00 3.98 -28.26
CA ALA A 178 11.80 4.71 -27.87
C ALA A 178 11.34 4.18 -26.51
N HIS A 179 11.49 5.01 -25.48
CA HIS A 179 10.99 4.73 -24.15
C HIS A 179 9.68 5.47 -23.94
N PHE A 180 8.68 4.75 -23.48
CA PHE A 180 7.47 5.34 -22.94
C PHE A 180 7.58 5.30 -21.42
N SER A 181 6.99 6.28 -20.74
CA SER A 181 7.05 6.31 -19.28
C SER A 181 5.80 6.92 -18.68
N ALA A 182 5.49 6.49 -17.46
CA ALA A 182 4.50 7.12 -16.62
C ALA A 182 5.06 7.32 -15.21
N PRO A 183 4.69 8.41 -14.51
CA PRO A 183 5.10 8.62 -13.13
C PRO A 183 4.62 7.49 -12.21
N ARG A 184 5.47 7.02 -11.29
CA ARG A 184 5.11 5.95 -10.34
C ARG A 184 3.94 6.34 -9.44
N HIS A 185 3.85 7.61 -9.01
CA HIS A 185 2.70 8.10 -8.23
C HIS A 185 1.37 8.03 -9.00
N GLN A 186 1.40 7.96 -10.34
CA GLN A 186 0.25 7.79 -11.24
C GLN A 186 0.08 6.34 -11.71
N THR A 187 0.88 5.41 -11.18
CA THR A 187 0.86 3.98 -11.52
C THR A 187 0.70 3.16 -10.25
N PRO A 188 -0.54 3.00 -9.73
CA PRO A 188 -0.80 2.15 -8.58
C PRO A 188 -0.30 0.74 -8.85
N TYR A 189 0.27 0.08 -7.84
CA TYR A 189 0.81 -1.27 -7.96
C TYR A 189 1.80 -1.42 -9.14
N ASP A 190 2.70 -0.46 -9.33
CA ASP A 190 3.76 -0.49 -10.35
C ASP A 190 4.52 -1.83 -10.39
N GLY A 191 4.78 -2.46 -9.24
CA GLY A 191 5.35 -3.80 -9.15
C GLY A 191 4.53 -4.87 -9.90
N VAL A 192 3.20 -4.82 -9.82
CA VAL A 192 2.29 -5.73 -10.55
C VAL A 192 2.40 -5.51 -12.06
N VAL A 193 2.46 -4.26 -12.50
CA VAL A 193 2.64 -3.91 -13.92
C VAL A 193 3.94 -4.53 -14.47
N VAL A 194 5.05 -4.35 -13.76
CA VAL A 194 6.36 -4.89 -14.18
C VAL A 194 6.35 -6.42 -14.17
N THR A 195 5.86 -7.04 -13.09
CA THR A 195 5.84 -8.50 -12.98
C THR A 195 5.00 -9.15 -14.08
N LEU A 196 3.79 -8.65 -14.33
CA LEU A 196 2.95 -9.16 -15.41
C LEU A 196 3.58 -8.91 -16.78
N ALA A 197 4.11 -7.70 -17.03
CA ALA A 197 4.78 -7.42 -18.29
C ALA A 197 5.92 -8.40 -18.57
N HIS A 198 6.71 -8.78 -17.56
CA HIS A 198 7.78 -9.78 -17.72
C HIS A 198 7.25 -11.17 -18.11
N THR A 199 6.04 -11.53 -17.68
CA THR A 199 5.37 -12.76 -18.11
C THR A 199 4.99 -12.74 -19.59
N TYR A 200 4.59 -11.58 -20.14
CA TYR A 200 4.16 -11.46 -21.53
C TYR A 200 5.30 -11.10 -22.52
N ILE A 201 6.38 -10.49 -22.05
CA ILE A 201 7.53 -10.04 -22.90
C ILE A 201 8.46 -11.19 -23.34
N ARG A 202 8.40 -12.38 -22.73
CA ARG A 202 9.24 -13.55 -23.08
C ARG A 202 8.44 -14.74 -23.65
N PRO A 203 8.99 -15.47 -24.63
CA PRO A 203 9.35 -15.01 -25.97
C PRO A 203 8.37 -15.58 -27.01
N VAL A 204 7.87 -14.72 -27.89
CA VAL A 204 7.11 -15.12 -29.11
C VAL A 204 7.96 -16.03 -30.04
N ALA A 205 9.29 -16.07 -29.84
CA ALA A 205 10.20 -16.91 -30.63
C ALA A 205 10.07 -18.43 -30.38
N ASP A 206 9.53 -18.86 -29.24
CA ASP A 206 9.41 -20.30 -28.89
C ASP A 206 7.96 -20.80 -28.84
N ARG A 207 6.96 -19.96 -29.15
CA ARG A 207 5.54 -20.31 -29.01
C ARG A 207 4.98 -20.80 -30.35
N PRO A 208 4.54 -22.07 -30.46
CA PRO A 208 3.82 -22.48 -31.65
C PRO A 208 2.53 -21.65 -31.78
N PRO A 209 2.14 -21.23 -32.99
CA PRO A 209 0.92 -20.48 -33.20
C PRO A 209 -0.28 -21.32 -32.74
N GLY A 210 -0.89 -20.93 -31.61
CA GLY A 210 -2.07 -21.63 -31.04
C GLY A 210 -2.07 -21.78 -29.51
N ASP A 211 -0.92 -21.68 -28.84
CA ASP A 211 -0.85 -21.90 -27.39
C ASP A 211 -1.06 -20.59 -26.61
N GLN A 212 -2.28 -20.36 -26.10
CA GLN A 212 -2.51 -19.37 -25.05
C GLN A 212 -1.79 -19.78 -23.76
N PRO A 213 -1.24 -18.83 -22.97
CA PRO A 213 -0.73 -19.13 -21.64
C PRO A 213 -1.88 -19.53 -20.72
N THR A 214 -2.06 -20.84 -20.49
CA THR A 214 -2.91 -21.34 -19.39
C THR A 214 -2.16 -21.40 -18.07
N ASP A 215 -0.83 -21.37 -18.10
CA ASP A 215 0.01 -21.66 -16.94
C ASP A 215 0.61 -20.36 -16.38
N LEU A 216 -0.27 -19.49 -15.86
CA LEU A 216 0.16 -18.60 -14.80
C LEU A 216 0.34 -19.47 -13.55
N PRO A 217 1.50 -19.43 -12.86
CA PRO A 217 1.68 -20.18 -11.63
C PRO A 217 0.63 -19.69 -10.63
N CYS A 218 -0.44 -20.48 -10.47
CA CYS A 218 -1.31 -20.36 -9.32
C CYS A 218 -0.39 -20.60 -8.13
N GLY A 219 -0.10 -19.55 -7.36
CA GLY A 219 0.77 -19.66 -6.20
C GLY A 219 0.33 -20.85 -5.36
N ASP A 220 1.25 -21.78 -5.15
CA ASP A 220 1.05 -22.87 -4.20
C ASP A 220 0.65 -22.24 -2.88
N ARG A 221 -0.60 -22.52 -2.51
CA ARG A 221 -1.22 -22.12 -1.26
C ARG A 221 -0.33 -22.67 -0.15
N ALA A 222 0.46 -21.79 0.47
CA ALA A 222 1.25 -22.15 1.63
C ALA A 222 0.30 -22.76 2.66
N ALA A 223 0.52 -24.04 2.97
CA ALA A 223 -0.25 -24.81 3.91
C ALA A 223 -0.27 -24.08 5.26
N ALA A 224 -1.45 -23.58 5.64
CA ALA A 224 -1.74 -23.18 6.99
C ALA A 224 -1.62 -24.43 7.89
N GLY A 225 -0.49 -24.54 8.59
CA GLY A 225 -0.36 -25.46 9.71
C GLY A 225 -1.29 -25.01 10.84
N GLY A 226 -2.41 -25.70 11.01
CA GLY A 226 -3.06 -25.86 12.30
C GLY A 226 -2.52 -27.11 13.00
N PRO A 227 -2.54 -27.16 14.34
CA PRO A 227 -3.52 -28.07 14.93
C PRO A 227 -4.24 -27.44 16.11
N GLY A 228 -5.56 -27.34 15.99
CA GLY A 228 -6.48 -27.02 17.07
C GLY A 228 -7.79 -27.78 16.81
N ALA A 229 -8.02 -28.82 17.62
CA ALA A 229 -9.05 -29.84 17.48
C ALA A 229 -10.48 -29.29 17.38
N CYS A 230 -11.27 -29.86 16.46
CA CYS A 230 -12.72 -29.97 16.61
C CYS A 230 -13.06 -31.47 16.70
N LEU A 231 -13.62 -31.86 17.85
CA LEU A 231 -14.08 -33.20 18.16
C LEU A 231 -15.36 -33.55 17.37
N ASP A 232 -15.48 -34.84 17.09
CA ASP A 232 -16.56 -35.54 16.41
C ASP A 232 -17.98 -35.34 17.00
N GLY A 233 -18.99 -35.43 16.12
CA GLY A 233 -20.35 -35.81 16.47
C GLY A 233 -21.38 -35.67 15.32
N PRO A 234 -22.03 -36.75 14.82
CA PRO A 234 -23.15 -36.71 13.88
C PRO A 234 -24.49 -37.15 14.55
N PRO A 235 -25.62 -37.37 13.83
CA PRO A 235 -26.55 -36.37 13.28
C PRO A 235 -28.03 -36.61 13.72
N HIS A 236 -28.86 -35.57 13.82
CA HIS A 236 -30.33 -35.67 13.81
C HIS A 236 -30.86 -34.38 13.16
N GLY A 237 -31.64 -34.35 12.09
CA GLY A 237 -32.93 -35.00 11.85
C GLY A 237 -33.86 -33.87 11.36
N CYS A 238 -34.30 -33.90 10.10
CA CYS A 238 -35.31 -32.96 9.59
C CYS A 238 -36.71 -33.37 10.08
N PRO A 239 -37.58 -32.43 10.45
CA PRO A 239 -39.01 -32.65 10.37
C PRO A 239 -39.57 -32.01 9.09
N SER A 240 -40.38 -32.80 8.39
CA SER A 240 -41.32 -32.37 7.37
C SER A 240 -42.63 -31.98 8.05
N GLU A 241 -43.15 -30.79 7.76
CA GLU A 241 -44.58 -30.49 7.55
C GLU A 241 -44.69 -29.34 6.55
#